data_AF-A0A8T4DQD6-F1
#
_entry.id   AF-A0A8T4DQD6-F1
#
_cell.length_a   1.000
_cell.length_b   1.000
_cell.length_c   1.000
_cell.angle_alpha   90.00
_cell.angle_beta   90.00
_cell.angle_gamma   90.00
#
_symmetry.space_group_name_H-M   'P 1'
#
loop_
_entity.id
_entity.type
_entity.pdbx_description
1 polymer ?
#
loop_
_entity_poly.entity_id
_entity_poly.type
_entity_poly.pdbx_seq_one_letter_code
_entity_poly.pdbx_strand_id
1 'polypeptide(L)'
;MPDDSELTDETPEEKAKREKDEAELKKTVVEVTETNKKIDDVYDERMRILEMKRKLVPTDEQAEEEHQGKILMLKERYEDLRSRISQARRKGKDPIIADLMTRNIPAKIKIADATREKRDFDQVEIMLKNVEAELEEALKEVEINVKMEIEQRLKSDFQKATGKVEEVEED
;
A
#
# COMPACT_ATOMS: atom_id res chain seq x y z
N MET A 1 60.73 -8.19 66.60
CA MET A 1 60.55 -6.87 65.99
C MET A 1 61.93 -6.30 65.70
N PRO A 2 62.31 -6.22 64.42
CA PRO A 2 63.11 -5.11 63.90
C PRO A 2 62.25 -4.28 62.93
N ASP A 3 62.14 -2.99 63.25
CA ASP A 3 61.93 -1.91 62.28
C ASP A 3 63.21 -1.82 61.44
N ASP A 4 63.10 -2.00 60.13
CA ASP A 4 64.08 -1.54 59.16
C ASP A 4 63.30 -1.08 57.92
N SER A 5 62.65 0.08 58.06
CA SER A 5 62.22 0.86 56.90
C SER A 5 63.44 1.53 56.29
N GLU A 6 64.20 0.77 55.50
CA GLU A 6 65.16 1.32 54.55
C GLU A 6 64.37 2.13 53.50
N LEU A 7 64.13 3.41 53.81
CA LEU A 7 63.82 4.41 52.78
C LEU A 7 65.09 4.61 51.96
N THR A 8 65.22 3.82 50.89
CA THR A 8 66.19 4.08 49.84
C THR A 8 65.85 5.41 49.19
N ASP A 9 66.68 6.42 49.39
CA ASP A 9 66.61 7.70 48.67
C ASP A 9 66.81 7.43 47.18
N GLU A 10 65.69 7.37 46.43
CA GLU A 10 65.72 7.19 44.99
C GLU A 10 66.56 8.31 44.36
N THR A 11 67.46 7.91 43.47
CA THR A 11 68.30 8.86 42.74
C THR A 11 67.42 9.80 41.89
N PRO A 12 67.80 11.07 41.69
CA PRO A 12 67.04 12.02 40.86
C PRO A 12 66.75 11.49 39.44
N GLU A 13 67.64 10.65 38.90
CA GLU A 13 67.46 10.00 37.59
C GLU A 13 66.39 8.90 37.61
N GLU A 14 66.29 8.10 38.67
CA GLU A 14 65.23 7.09 38.82
C GLU A 14 63.86 7.71 39.04
N LYS A 15 63.79 8.82 39.81
CA LYS A 15 62.55 9.60 39.96
C LYS A 15 62.09 10.18 38.62
N ALA A 16 63.00 10.80 37.85
CA ALA A 16 62.66 11.37 36.55
C ALA A 16 62.25 10.31 35.51
N LYS A 17 62.78 9.09 35.60
CA LYS A 17 62.40 7.97 34.73
C LYS A 17 61.03 7.41 35.11
N ARG A 18 60.75 7.21 36.41
CA ARG A 18 59.42 6.80 36.90
C ARG A 18 58.33 7.81 36.55
N GLU A 19 58.60 9.11 36.69
CA GLU A 19 57.64 10.16 36.31
C GLU A 19 57.34 10.17 34.80
N LYS A 20 58.35 9.92 33.95
CA LYS A 20 58.16 9.78 32.50
C LYS A 20 57.35 8.54 32.15
N ASP A 21 57.69 7.40 32.73
CA ASP A 21 56.99 6.14 32.51
C ASP A 21 55.53 6.23 32.99
N GLU A 22 55.28 6.88 34.14
CA GLU A 22 53.93 7.11 34.67
C GLU A 22 53.13 8.09 33.80
N ALA A 23 53.76 9.12 33.23
CA ALA A 23 53.12 10.03 32.29
C ALA A 23 52.73 9.33 30.96
N GLU A 24 53.59 8.46 30.43
CA GLU A 24 53.26 7.62 29.26
C GLU A 24 52.15 6.61 29.58
N LEU A 25 52.16 6.00 30.77
CA LEU A 25 51.10 5.10 31.21
C LEU A 25 49.76 5.84 31.35
N LYS A 26 49.74 7.05 31.93
CA LYS A 26 48.53 7.87 32.02
C LYS A 26 48.00 8.25 30.64
N LYS A 27 48.90 8.60 29.70
CA LYS A 27 48.51 8.93 28.33
C LYS A 27 47.89 7.74 27.61
N THR A 28 48.49 6.56 27.71
CA THR A 28 47.95 5.33 27.11
C THR A 28 46.61 4.92 27.73
N VAL A 29 46.44 5.06 29.05
CA VAL A 29 45.15 4.82 29.72
C VAL A 29 44.07 5.79 29.23
N VAL A 30 44.40 7.07 29.02
CA VAL A 30 43.46 8.04 28.44
C VAL A 30 43.09 7.66 27.00
N GLU A 31 44.06 7.30 26.16
CA GLU A 31 43.79 6.86 24.78
C GLU A 31 42.93 5.58 24.73
N VAL A 32 43.16 4.63 25.64
CA VAL A 32 42.35 3.39 25.76
C VAL A 32 40.92 3.70 26.22
N THR A 33 40.74 4.61 27.18
CA THR A 33 39.40 5.00 27.64
C THR A 33 38.62 5.78 26.57
N GLU A 34 39.28 6.64 25.81
CA GLU A 34 38.67 7.35 24.67
C GLU A 34 38.28 6.40 23.52
N THR A 35 39.10 5.39 23.24
CA THR A 35 38.81 4.39 22.21
C THR A 35 37.68 3.45 22.65
N ASN A 36 37.66 3.01 23.90
CA ASN A 36 36.54 2.22 24.45
C ASN A 36 35.23 2.99 24.40
N LYS A 37 35.25 4.28 24.77
CA LYS A 37 34.06 5.14 24.67
C LYS A 37 33.52 5.23 23.24
N LYS A 38 34.41 5.38 22.24
CA LYS A 38 34.02 5.36 20.82
C LYS A 38 33.43 4.02 20.39
N ILE A 39 33.91 2.91 20.92
CA ILE A 39 33.37 1.57 20.63
C ILE A 39 31.97 1.44 21.22
N ASP A 40 31.77 1.88 22.46
CA ASP A 40 30.47 1.87 23.13
C ASP A 40 29.46 2.77 22.40
N ASP A 41 29.85 3.99 22.03
CA ASP A 41 29.01 4.92 21.27
C ASP A 41 28.59 4.33 19.90
N VAL A 42 29.50 3.63 19.21
CA VAL A 42 29.21 2.96 17.93
C VAL A 42 28.27 1.77 18.13
N TYR A 43 28.42 1.03 19.22
CA TYR A 43 27.56 -0.10 19.54
C TYR A 43 26.14 0.37 19.86
N ASP A 44 26.01 1.40 20.69
CA ASP A 44 24.72 2.00 21.05
C ASP A 44 23.98 2.54 19.83
N GLU A 45 24.68 3.23 18.92
CA GLU A 45 24.08 3.74 17.69
C GLU A 45 23.63 2.60 16.77
N ARG A 46 24.43 1.53 16.66
CA ARG A 46 24.05 0.32 15.91
C ARG A 46 22.83 -0.36 16.52
N MET A 47 22.72 -0.42 17.84
CA MET A 47 21.57 -0.99 18.54
C MET A 47 20.30 -0.15 18.31
N ARG A 48 20.40 1.19 18.36
CA ARG A 48 19.26 2.07 18.00
C ARG A 48 18.79 1.85 16.58
N ILE A 49 19.71 1.74 15.62
CA ILE A 49 19.37 1.47 14.22
C ILE A 49 18.62 0.14 14.09
N LEU A 50 19.06 -0.91 14.80
CA LEU A 50 18.38 -2.21 14.80
C LEU A 50 17.00 -2.16 15.46
N GLU A 51 16.83 -1.43 16.56
CA GLU A 51 15.53 -1.25 17.19
C GLU A 51 14.56 -0.45 16.32
N MET A 52 15.02 0.61 15.65
CA MET A 52 14.20 1.35 14.69
C MET A 52 13.80 0.44 13.52
N LYS A 53 14.74 -0.34 12.97
CA LYS A 53 14.44 -1.32 11.92
C LYS A 53 13.43 -2.37 12.39
N ARG A 54 13.55 -2.88 13.62
CA ARG A 54 12.61 -3.84 14.18
C ARG A 54 11.20 -3.25 14.34
N LYS A 55 11.08 -1.97 14.71
CA LYS A 55 9.79 -1.26 14.76
C LYS A 55 9.19 -0.99 13.38
N LEU A 56 10.02 -0.92 12.34
CA LEU A 56 9.59 -0.68 10.95
C LEU A 56 9.15 -1.95 10.21
N VAL A 57 9.50 -3.14 10.72
CA VAL A 57 8.97 -4.39 10.17
C VAL A 57 7.57 -4.58 10.74
N PRO A 58 6.52 -4.59 9.90
CA PRO A 58 5.17 -4.90 10.34
C PRO A 58 5.19 -6.24 11.07
N THR A 59 4.53 -6.32 12.22
CA THR A 59 4.39 -7.61 12.90
C THR A 59 3.57 -8.53 12.01
N ASP A 60 3.84 -9.84 12.04
CA ASP A 60 3.10 -10.80 11.22
C ASP A 60 1.58 -10.67 11.43
N GLU A 61 1.14 -10.35 12.65
CA GLU A 61 -0.26 -10.05 12.99
C GLU A 61 -0.81 -8.82 12.24
N GLN A 62 -0.05 -7.71 12.18
CA GLN A 62 -0.47 -6.50 11.46
C GLN A 62 -0.56 -6.75 9.95
N ALA A 63 0.39 -7.51 9.39
CA ALA A 63 0.38 -7.86 7.98
C ALA A 63 -0.83 -8.77 7.63
N GLU A 64 -1.23 -9.65 8.54
CA GLU A 64 -2.42 -10.48 8.36
C GLU A 64 -3.72 -9.70 8.47
N GLU A 65 -3.83 -8.77 9.42
CA GLU A 65 -4.99 -7.87 9.53
C GLU A 65 -5.15 -7.01 8.27
N GLU A 66 -4.06 -6.41 7.77
CA GLU A 66 -4.09 -5.65 6.52
C GLU A 66 -4.52 -6.50 5.32
N HIS A 67 -4.04 -7.74 5.25
CA HIS A 67 -4.41 -8.67 4.19
C HIS A 67 -5.89 -9.05 4.25
N GLN A 68 -6.40 -9.41 5.43
CA GLN A 68 -7.80 -9.73 5.63
C GLN A 68 -8.70 -8.53 5.32
N GLY A 69 -8.30 -7.33 5.73
CA GLY A 69 -9.01 -6.09 5.40
C GLY A 69 -9.13 -5.86 3.89
N LYS A 70 -8.05 -6.09 3.13
CA LYS A 70 -8.07 -5.97 1.66
C LYS A 70 -9.00 -6.98 1.01
N ILE A 71 -8.97 -8.25 1.44
CA ILE A 71 -9.87 -9.29 0.92
C ILE A 71 -11.34 -8.96 1.23
N LEU A 72 -11.62 -8.49 2.43
CA LEU A 72 -12.97 -8.10 2.83
C LEU A 72 -13.49 -6.94 1.97
N MET A 73 -12.67 -5.92 1.74
CA MET A 73 -12.99 -4.81 0.85
C MET A 73 -13.31 -5.28 -0.58
N LEU A 74 -12.53 -6.22 -1.13
CA LEU A 74 -12.78 -6.78 -2.46
C LEU A 74 -14.11 -7.57 -2.52
N LYS A 75 -14.44 -8.31 -1.46
CA LYS A 75 -15.70 -9.05 -1.35
C LYS A 75 -16.91 -8.13 -1.26
N GLU A 76 -16.84 -7.07 -0.44
CA GLU A 76 -17.89 -6.07 -0.32
C GLU A 76 -18.14 -5.39 -1.67
N ARG A 77 -17.07 -4.93 -2.33
CA ARG A 77 -17.16 -4.26 -3.63
C ARG A 77 -17.74 -5.17 -4.72
N TYR A 78 -17.43 -6.46 -4.67
CA TYR A 78 -18.03 -7.46 -5.55
C TYR A 78 -19.54 -7.60 -5.32
N GLU A 79 -19.99 -7.73 -4.07
CA GLU A 79 -21.42 -7.85 -3.75
C GLU A 79 -22.19 -6.57 -4.12
N ASP A 80 -21.59 -5.39 -3.92
CA ASP A 80 -22.16 -4.12 -4.34
C ASP A 80 -22.39 -4.07 -5.86
N LEU A 81 -21.39 -4.45 -6.67
CA LEU A 81 -21.54 -4.50 -8.12
C LEU A 81 -22.60 -5.51 -8.54
N ARG A 82 -22.66 -6.67 -7.90
CA ARG A 82 -23.68 -7.69 -8.16
C ARG A 82 -25.09 -7.17 -7.85
N SER A 83 -25.26 -6.45 -6.75
CA SER A 83 -26.50 -5.78 -6.40
C SER A 83 -26.89 -4.73 -7.44
N ARG A 84 -25.95 -3.88 -7.87
CA ARG A 84 -26.17 -2.87 -8.92
C ARG A 84 -26.55 -3.50 -10.26
N ILE A 85 -25.90 -4.59 -10.68
CA ILE A 85 -26.27 -5.36 -11.88
C ILE A 85 -27.71 -5.89 -11.78
N SER A 86 -28.07 -6.45 -10.63
CA SER A 86 -29.46 -6.91 -10.40
C SER A 86 -30.45 -5.76 -10.48
N GLN A 87 -30.11 -4.57 -9.98
CA GLN A 87 -30.97 -3.39 -10.08
C GLN A 87 -31.08 -2.90 -11.53
N ALA A 88 -29.98 -2.87 -12.28
CA ALA A 88 -29.98 -2.50 -13.70
C ALA A 88 -30.89 -3.42 -14.52
N ARG A 89 -30.83 -4.74 -14.28
CA ARG A 89 -31.73 -5.73 -14.91
C ARG A 89 -33.19 -5.47 -14.57
N ARG A 90 -33.51 -5.14 -13.31
CA ARG A 90 -34.89 -4.77 -12.89
C ARG A 90 -35.39 -3.49 -13.55
N LYS A 91 -34.49 -2.57 -13.91
CA LYS A 91 -34.80 -1.34 -14.64
C LYS A 91 -34.91 -1.54 -16.15
N GLY A 92 -34.81 -2.78 -16.66
CA GLY A 92 -34.92 -3.07 -18.09
C GLY A 92 -33.64 -2.80 -18.89
N LYS A 93 -32.53 -2.47 -18.23
CA LYS A 93 -31.22 -2.36 -18.89
C LYS A 93 -30.63 -3.73 -19.15
N ASP A 94 -29.70 -3.81 -20.10
CA ASP A 94 -28.98 -5.04 -20.43
C ASP A 94 -27.54 -5.05 -19.87
N PRO A 95 -27.34 -5.50 -18.61
CA PRO A 95 -26.01 -5.65 -18.04
C PRO A 95 -25.41 -7.03 -18.32
N ILE A 96 -25.74 -7.73 -19.42
CA ILE A 96 -25.25 -9.10 -19.70
C ILE A 96 -23.72 -9.19 -19.64
N ILE A 97 -23.02 -8.22 -20.24
CA ILE A 97 -21.55 -8.22 -20.29
C ILE A 97 -20.97 -8.09 -18.87
N ALA A 98 -21.44 -7.11 -18.10
CA ALA A 98 -21.06 -6.93 -16.71
C ALA A 98 -21.36 -8.19 -15.87
N ASP A 99 -22.55 -8.79 -16.01
CA ASP A 99 -22.93 -10.02 -15.30
C ASP A 99 -21.99 -11.19 -15.65
N LEU A 100 -21.64 -11.37 -16.91
CA LEU A 100 -20.75 -12.44 -17.35
C LEU A 100 -19.34 -12.28 -16.78
N MET A 101 -18.82 -11.04 -16.76
CA MET A 101 -17.51 -10.73 -16.19
C MET A 101 -17.44 -11.00 -14.68
N THR A 102 -18.53 -10.75 -13.93
CA THR A 102 -18.54 -11.00 -12.47
C THR A 102 -18.37 -12.48 -12.09
N ARG A 103 -18.71 -13.44 -12.97
CA ARG A 103 -18.68 -14.87 -12.65
C ARG A 103 -17.32 -15.40 -12.23
N ASN A 104 -16.25 -14.82 -12.77
CA ASN A 104 -14.88 -15.27 -12.51
C ASN A 104 -14.23 -14.60 -11.29
N ILE A 105 -14.81 -13.50 -10.80
CA ILE A 105 -14.24 -12.68 -9.73
C ILE A 105 -14.15 -13.44 -8.38
N PRO A 106 -15.15 -14.22 -7.94
CA PRO A 106 -15.06 -14.96 -6.67
C PRO A 106 -13.90 -15.95 -6.62
N ALA A 107 -13.60 -16.61 -7.74
CA ALA A 107 -12.47 -17.53 -7.84
C ALA A 107 -11.13 -16.77 -7.73
N LYS A 108 -11.02 -15.60 -8.37
CA LYS A 108 -9.83 -14.75 -8.31
C LYS A 108 -9.61 -14.15 -6.91
N ILE A 109 -10.66 -13.75 -6.22
CA ILE A 109 -10.59 -13.32 -4.80
C ILE A 109 -10.02 -14.44 -3.93
N LYS A 110 -10.49 -15.69 -4.10
CA LYS A 110 -9.97 -16.84 -3.34
C LYS A 110 -8.50 -17.13 -3.64
N ILE A 111 -8.07 -16.94 -4.89
CA ILE A 111 -6.67 -17.09 -5.26
C ILE A 111 -5.83 -16.01 -4.58
N ALA A 112 -6.24 -14.74 -4.64
CA ALA A 112 -5.54 -13.64 -3.97
C ALA A 112 -5.44 -13.85 -2.44
N ASP A 113 -6.50 -14.38 -1.82
CA ASP A 113 -6.52 -14.73 -0.38
C ASP A 113 -5.50 -15.83 -0.03
N ALA A 114 -5.31 -16.79 -0.95
CA ALA A 114 -4.39 -17.91 -0.75
C ALA A 114 -2.92 -17.54 -1.05
N THR A 115 -2.66 -16.77 -2.10
CA THR A 115 -1.30 -16.42 -2.53
C THR A 115 -0.71 -15.27 -1.74
N ARG A 116 -1.57 -14.38 -1.19
CA ARG A 116 -1.18 -13.13 -0.54
C ARG A 116 -0.30 -12.22 -1.43
N GLU A 117 -0.27 -12.47 -2.74
CA GLU A 117 0.55 -11.72 -3.68
C GLU A 117 -0.16 -10.46 -4.14
N LYS A 118 0.52 -9.31 -4.04
CA LYS A 118 -0.01 -8.02 -4.52
C LYS A 118 -0.53 -8.07 -5.96
N ARG A 119 0.12 -8.85 -6.82
CA ARG A 119 -0.27 -8.98 -8.24
C ARG A 119 -1.68 -9.55 -8.40
N ASP A 120 -2.06 -10.52 -7.57
CA ASP A 120 -3.38 -11.14 -7.63
C ASP A 120 -4.46 -10.17 -7.11
N PHE A 121 -4.15 -9.37 -6.09
CA PHE A 121 -5.02 -8.27 -5.64
C PHE A 121 -5.25 -7.25 -6.75
N ASP A 122 -4.17 -6.76 -7.35
CA ASP A 122 -4.24 -5.76 -8.42
C ASP A 122 -5.07 -6.28 -9.61
N GLN A 123 -4.93 -7.58 -9.96
CA GLN A 123 -5.76 -8.20 -10.99
C GLN A 123 -7.24 -8.19 -10.64
N VAL A 124 -7.62 -8.55 -9.40
CA VAL A 124 -9.02 -8.53 -8.96
C VAL A 124 -9.57 -7.11 -9.01
N GLU A 125 -8.80 -6.11 -8.55
CA GLU A 125 -9.22 -4.71 -8.63
C GLU A 125 -9.48 -4.24 -10.07
N ILE A 126 -8.59 -4.60 -10.99
CA ILE A 126 -8.77 -4.28 -12.42
C ILE A 126 -10.04 -4.93 -12.95
N MET A 127 -10.29 -6.20 -12.61
CA MET A 127 -11.52 -6.88 -13.02
C MET A 127 -12.78 -6.19 -12.46
N LEU A 128 -12.78 -5.80 -11.19
CA LEU A 128 -13.89 -5.07 -10.57
C LEU A 128 -14.12 -3.72 -11.26
N LYS A 129 -13.05 -2.97 -11.57
CA LYS A 129 -13.15 -1.69 -12.29
C LYS A 129 -13.70 -1.86 -13.70
N ASN A 130 -13.30 -2.91 -14.41
CA ASN A 130 -13.83 -3.19 -15.75
C ASN A 130 -15.33 -3.51 -15.68
N VAL A 131 -15.77 -4.33 -14.71
CA VAL A 131 -17.21 -4.58 -14.50
C VAL A 131 -17.96 -3.30 -14.20
N GLU A 132 -17.39 -2.42 -13.36
CA GLU A 132 -18.00 -1.14 -13.02
C GLU A 132 -18.17 -0.25 -14.26
N ALA A 133 -17.15 -0.17 -15.12
CA ALA A 133 -17.20 0.59 -16.36
C ALA A 133 -18.27 0.07 -17.33
N GLU A 134 -18.31 -1.25 -17.55
CA GLU A 134 -19.33 -1.91 -18.41
C GLU A 134 -20.75 -1.70 -17.87
N LEU A 135 -20.91 -1.75 -16.54
CA LEU A 135 -22.20 -1.50 -15.90
C LEU A 135 -22.65 -0.04 -16.08
N GLU A 136 -21.73 0.91 -15.98
CA GLU A 136 -22.04 2.32 -16.25
C GLU A 136 -22.41 2.56 -17.71
N GLU A 137 -21.76 1.88 -18.64
CA GLU A 137 -22.11 1.94 -20.06
C GLU A 137 -23.53 1.39 -20.30
N ALA A 138 -23.85 0.21 -19.78
CA ALA A 138 -25.18 -0.37 -19.84
C ALA A 138 -26.27 0.51 -19.20
N LEU A 139 -25.92 1.32 -18.20
CA LEU A 139 -26.83 2.29 -17.58
C LEU A 139 -27.03 3.54 -18.45
N LYS A 140 -25.99 3.97 -19.16
CA LYS A 140 -26.01 5.13 -20.06
C LYS A 140 -26.69 4.83 -21.38
N GLU A 141 -26.66 3.58 -21.85
CA GLU A 141 -27.38 3.15 -23.03
C GLU A 141 -28.86 3.54 -22.90
N VAL A 142 -29.25 4.57 -23.65
CA VAL A 142 -30.63 5.01 -23.80
C VAL A 142 -31.35 3.84 -24.46
N GLU A 143 -32.50 3.43 -23.92
CA GLU A 143 -33.34 2.47 -24.62
C GLU A 143 -33.59 3.01 -26.03
N ILE A 144 -33.02 2.37 -27.05
CA ILE A 144 -33.52 2.54 -28.42
C ILE A 144 -34.88 1.88 -28.39
N ASN A 145 -35.88 2.67 -28.02
CA ASN A 145 -37.25 2.26 -28.04
C ASN A 145 -37.59 2.17 -29.53
N VAL A 146 -37.40 1.00 -30.13
CA VAL A 146 -37.59 0.75 -31.58
C VAL A 146 -38.94 1.30 -32.05
N LYS A 147 -39.93 1.32 -31.15
CA LYS A 147 -41.21 1.99 -31.34
C LYS A 147 -41.09 3.50 -31.60
N MET A 148 -40.33 4.24 -30.78
CA MET A 148 -40.10 5.68 -31.00
C MET A 148 -39.32 5.95 -32.29
N GLU A 149 -38.35 5.11 -32.63
CA GLU A 149 -37.57 5.26 -33.87
C GLU A 149 -38.45 5.02 -35.12
N ILE A 150 -39.34 4.02 -35.06
CA ILE A 150 -40.35 3.76 -36.08
C ILE A 150 -41.36 4.91 -36.16
N GLU A 151 -41.84 5.43 -35.03
CA GLU A 151 -42.77 6.57 -34.99
C GLU A 151 -42.14 7.86 -35.54
N GLN A 152 -40.86 8.12 -35.25
CA GLN A 152 -40.12 9.25 -35.83
C GLN A 152 -39.92 9.10 -37.34
N ARG A 153 -39.53 7.91 -37.82
CA ARG A 153 -39.41 7.65 -39.26
C ARG A 153 -40.75 7.81 -39.96
N LEU A 154 -41.81 7.21 -39.44
CA LEU A 154 -43.17 7.35 -39.99
C LEU A 154 -43.61 8.81 -40.02
N LYS A 155 -43.40 9.59 -38.95
CA LYS A 155 -43.70 11.03 -38.96
C LYS A 155 -42.90 11.78 -40.02
N SER A 156 -41.60 11.51 -40.14
CA SER A 156 -40.74 12.18 -41.11
C SER A 156 -41.12 11.85 -42.56
N ASP A 157 -41.48 10.59 -42.83
CA ASP A 157 -41.92 10.15 -44.15
C ASP A 157 -43.31 10.70 -44.47
N PHE A 158 -44.20 10.80 -43.47
CA PHE A 158 -45.52 11.41 -43.63
C PHE A 158 -45.43 12.92 -43.88
N GLN A 159 -44.56 13.65 -43.17
CA GLN A 159 -44.30 15.08 -43.42
C GLN A 159 -43.71 15.32 -44.82
N LYS A 160 -42.77 14.48 -45.26
CA LYS A 160 -42.23 14.51 -46.64
C LYS A 160 -43.30 14.21 -47.68
N ALA A 161 -44.18 13.24 -47.43
CA ALA A 161 -45.25 12.87 -48.35
C ALA A 161 -46.39 13.90 -48.42
N THR A 162 -46.66 14.62 -47.32
CA THR A 162 -47.73 15.64 -47.25
C THR A 162 -47.26 17.04 -47.61
N GLY A 163 -45.96 17.26 -47.81
CA GLY A 163 -45.40 18.54 -48.26
C GLY A 163 -45.51 19.69 -47.25
N LYS A 164 -45.94 19.43 -46.01
CA LYS A 164 -45.93 20.42 -44.93
C LYS A 164 -44.57 20.40 -44.25
N VAL A 165 -43.69 21.29 -44.70
CA VAL A 165 -42.55 21.75 -43.91
C VAL A 165 -43.15 22.62 -42.81
N GLU A 166 -43.20 22.14 -41.57
CA GLU A 166 -43.38 23.03 -40.44
C GLU A 166 -42.10 23.87 -40.34
N GLU A 167 -42.22 25.17 -40.63
CA GLU A 167 -41.19 26.14 -40.29
C GLU A 167 -40.99 26.06 -38.77
N VAL A 168 -39.80 25.63 -38.37
CA VAL A 168 -39.35 25.70 -36.99
C VAL A 168 -39.13 27.18 -36.70
N GLU A 169 -40.07 27.82 -36.00
CA GLU A 169 -39.78 29.09 -35.33
C GLU A 169 -38.75 28.80 -34.23
N GLU A 170 -37.53 29.28 -34.43
CA GLU A 170 -36.48 29.35 -33.42
C GLU A 170 -36.87 30.44 -32.41
N ASP A 171 -37.07 30.04 -31.15
CA ASP A 171 -37.05 30.90 -29.96
C ASP A 171 -36.04 30.34 -28.94
#